data_AF-A0A1D2QDG5-F1
#
_entry.id   AF-A0A1D2QDG5-F1
#
_cell.length_a   1.000
_cell.length_b   1.000
_cell.length_c   1.000
_cell.angle_alpha   90.00
_cell.angle_beta   90.00
_cell.angle_gamma   90.00
#
_symmetry.space_group_name_H-M   'P 1'
#
loop_
_entity.id
_entity.type
_entity.pdbx_description
1 polymer ?
#
loop_
_entity_poly.entity_id
_entity_poly.type
_entity_poly.pdbx_seq_one_letter_code
_entity_poly.pdbx_strand_id
1 'polypeptide(L)'
;MEVRFPNGETDTIRLLGVDTPETTLSRVSPSEFEGIPDSTAGKDHLYEWGKRASQFAINKLDGKTVRIETDPQADRRGSFGRLLVYVYVDGANFNRQLLTDGYARLYESSFSKRGAFERAEARAQRNHVAVWKFEGSTVTPTPTVGTPTSANGVNVPPPPADGDYDCSDFDSHEQAQAVLDQDPSDPYRLDADDDGVACESI
;
A
#
# COMPACT_ATOMS: atom_id res chain seq x y z
N MET A 1 3.54 14.72 18.03
CA MET A 1 2.40 15.17 18.86
C MET A 1 2.90 15.36 20.28
N GLU A 2 2.29 16.27 21.02
CA GLU A 2 2.63 16.54 22.41
C GLU A 2 1.44 16.21 23.32
N VAL A 3 1.74 15.77 24.55
CA VAL A 3 0.74 15.55 25.59
C VAL A 3 1.16 16.30 26.85
N ARG A 4 0.18 16.75 27.63
CA ARG A 4 0.40 17.30 28.98
C ARG A 4 -0.09 16.31 30.03
N PHE A 5 0.77 15.98 30.98
CA PHE A 5 0.47 15.08 32.09
C PHE A 5 -0.21 15.81 33.26
N PRO A 6 -0.84 15.09 34.20
CA PRO A 6 -1.49 15.68 35.37
C PRO A 6 -0.56 16.51 36.26
N ASN A 7 0.75 16.22 36.26
CA ASN A 7 1.77 16.98 36.98
C ASN A 7 2.19 18.28 36.28
N GLY A 8 1.61 18.60 35.11
CA GLY A 8 1.90 19.79 34.32
C GLY A 8 3.04 19.62 33.31
N GLU A 9 3.79 18.52 33.35
CA GLU A 9 4.86 18.25 32.39
C GLU A 9 4.31 17.93 31.00
N THR A 10 5.10 18.26 29.97
CA THR A 10 4.80 17.94 28.57
C THR A 10 5.81 16.97 28.02
N ASP A 11 5.37 16.04 27.17
CA ASP A 11 6.26 15.13 26.46
C ASP A 11 5.80 14.93 25.01
N THR A 12 6.75 14.58 24.15
CA THR A 12 6.50 14.25 22.76
C THR A 12 6.21 12.77 22.63
N ILE A 13 5.09 12.45 21.98
CA ILE A 13 4.66 11.07 21.77
C ILE A 13 4.73 10.69 20.28
N ARG A 14 4.99 9.40 20.04
CA ARG A 14 4.84 8.74 18.74
C ARG A 14 3.89 7.55 18.92
N LEU A 15 2.92 7.47 18.01
CA LEU A 15 1.99 6.35 17.98
C LEU A 15 2.76 5.08 17.63
N LEU A 16 2.71 4.11 18.52
CA LEU A 16 3.32 2.81 18.32
C LEU A 16 2.54 2.01 17.26
N GLY A 17 3.27 1.35 16.36
CA GLY A 17 2.74 0.39 15.39
C GLY A 17 2.05 0.98 14.17
N VAL A 18 2.09 2.30 13.96
CA VAL A 18 1.45 2.95 12.80
C VAL A 18 2.35 4.00 12.20
N ASP A 19 2.24 4.16 10.88
CA ASP A 19 2.90 5.21 10.13
C ASP A 19 1.97 5.84 9.10
N THR A 20 1.92 7.17 9.08
CA THR A 20 1.10 7.93 8.13
C THR A 20 1.97 8.41 6.99
N PRO A 21 1.41 8.65 5.79
CA PRO A 21 2.17 9.32 4.74
C PRO A 21 2.73 10.66 5.20
N GLU A 22 3.90 11.02 4.67
CA GLU A 22 4.56 12.28 5.00
C GLU A 22 3.77 13.49 4.48
N THR A 23 3.75 14.58 5.25
CA THR A 23 3.07 15.84 4.88
C THR A 23 3.97 16.80 4.11
N THR A 24 5.14 16.34 3.65
CA THR A 24 6.07 17.10 2.82
C THR A 24 6.35 16.27 1.58
N LEU A 25 5.94 16.76 0.41
CA LEU A 25 5.96 16.00 -0.84
C LEU A 25 7.33 15.39 -1.15
N SER A 26 8.43 16.11 -0.90
CA SER A 26 9.80 15.62 -1.12
C SER A 26 10.24 14.51 -0.18
N ARG A 27 9.47 14.19 0.86
CA ARG A 27 9.73 13.12 1.83
C ARG A 27 8.76 11.95 1.67
N VAL A 28 7.81 12.03 0.75
CA VAL A 28 6.85 10.95 0.50
C VAL A 28 7.55 9.81 -0.23
N SER A 29 7.41 8.60 0.31
CA SER A 29 8.00 7.37 -0.20
C SER A 29 6.91 6.37 -0.57
N PRO A 30 6.49 6.28 -1.85
CA PRO A 30 5.44 5.34 -2.28
C PRO A 30 5.75 3.88 -2.00
N SER A 31 7.02 3.48 -2.06
CA SER A 31 7.47 2.11 -1.82
C SER A 31 7.15 1.57 -0.41
N GLU A 32 6.79 2.44 0.54
CA GLU A 32 6.34 2.03 1.87
C GLU A 32 4.86 1.63 1.91
N PHE A 33 4.08 1.95 0.87
CA PHE A 33 2.64 1.73 0.80
C PHE A 33 2.31 0.75 -0.32
N GLU A 34 1.80 -0.43 0.05
CA GLU A 34 1.40 -1.46 -0.90
C GLU A 34 0.35 -0.94 -1.91
N GLY A 35 0.55 -1.29 -3.19
CA GLY A 35 -0.34 -0.90 -4.28
C GLY A 35 -0.22 0.55 -4.73
N ILE A 36 0.72 1.34 -4.18
CA ILE A 36 0.97 2.71 -4.61
C ILE A 36 2.25 2.77 -5.47
N PRO A 37 2.17 3.18 -6.75
CA PRO A 37 3.34 3.22 -7.62
C PRO A 37 4.30 4.36 -7.22
N ASP A 38 5.62 4.15 -7.40
CA ASP A 38 6.63 5.22 -7.29
C ASP A 38 6.58 6.15 -8.51
N SER A 39 5.50 6.92 -8.57
CA SER A 39 5.19 7.89 -9.62
C SER A 39 4.79 9.22 -8.98
N THR A 40 4.71 10.28 -9.78
CA THR A 40 4.14 11.56 -9.33
C THR A 40 2.72 11.39 -8.78
N ALA A 41 1.87 10.63 -9.46
CA ALA A 41 0.50 10.37 -9.02
C ALA A 41 0.44 9.63 -7.66
N GLY A 42 1.31 8.64 -7.46
CA GLY A 42 1.42 7.93 -6.18
C GLY A 42 1.91 8.84 -5.05
N LYS A 43 2.91 9.69 -5.33
CA LYS A 43 3.43 10.69 -4.37
C LYS A 43 2.37 11.72 -4.00
N ASP A 44 1.64 12.25 -4.97
CA ASP A 44 0.58 13.23 -4.75
C ASP A 44 -0.58 12.63 -3.94
N HIS A 45 -0.99 11.40 -4.27
CA HIS A 45 -2.00 10.66 -3.52
C HIS A 45 -1.61 10.49 -2.05
N LEU A 46 -0.39 10.02 -1.79
CA LEU A 46 0.11 9.84 -0.43
C LEU A 46 0.27 11.17 0.30
N TYR A 47 0.76 12.21 -0.36
CA TYR A 47 0.87 13.54 0.21
C TYR A 47 -0.49 14.09 0.69
N GLU A 48 -1.53 13.95 -0.14
CA GLU A 48 -2.89 14.35 0.24
C GLU A 48 -3.45 13.49 1.39
N TRP A 49 -3.15 12.18 1.41
CA TRP A 49 -3.52 11.32 2.53
C TRP A 49 -2.76 11.64 3.82
N GLY A 50 -1.50 12.09 3.74
CA GLY A 50 -0.74 12.59 4.89
C GLY A 50 -1.40 13.82 5.52
N LYS A 51 -1.88 14.76 4.70
CA LYS A 51 -2.67 15.90 5.19
C LYS A 51 -3.98 15.46 5.84
N ARG A 52 -4.70 14.52 5.21
CA ARG A 52 -5.96 13.97 5.74
C ARG A 52 -5.76 13.25 7.07
N ALA A 53 -4.69 12.46 7.21
CA ALA A 53 -4.33 11.79 8.45
C ALA A 53 -4.00 12.80 9.56
N SER A 54 -3.28 13.87 9.22
CA SER A 54 -3.00 14.97 10.15
C SER A 54 -4.27 15.66 10.62
N GLN A 55 -5.19 16.00 9.71
CA GLN A 55 -6.47 16.61 10.05
C GLN A 55 -7.34 15.68 10.89
N PHE A 56 -7.34 14.38 10.60
CA PHE A 56 -8.05 13.39 11.38
C PHE A 56 -7.54 13.32 12.83
N ALA A 57 -6.22 13.32 13.02
CA ALA A 57 -5.60 13.35 14.34
C ALA A 57 -5.96 14.63 15.11
N ILE A 58 -5.89 15.80 14.46
CA ILE A 58 -6.30 17.08 15.06
C ILE A 58 -7.77 16.99 15.50
N ASN A 59 -8.68 16.60 14.61
CA ASN A 59 -10.11 16.54 14.92
C ASN A 59 -10.45 15.57 16.06
N LYS A 60 -9.69 14.47 16.18
CA LYS A 60 -9.93 13.43 17.18
C LYS A 60 -9.26 13.69 18.52
N LEU A 61 -8.12 14.38 18.54
CA LEU A 61 -7.26 14.44 19.72
C LEU A 61 -7.01 15.86 20.25
N ASP A 62 -7.12 16.89 19.41
CA ASP A 62 -6.76 18.25 19.85
C ASP A 62 -7.69 18.73 20.96
N GLY A 63 -7.07 19.24 22.03
CA GLY A 63 -7.77 19.64 23.26
C GLY A 63 -8.49 18.50 24.02
N LYS A 64 -8.34 17.24 23.63
CA LYS A 64 -9.00 16.10 24.29
C LYS A 64 -8.16 15.52 25.42
N THR A 65 -8.83 15.11 26.50
CA THR A 65 -8.22 14.22 27.49
C THR A 65 -8.20 12.81 26.92
N VAL A 66 -7.01 12.22 26.88
CA VAL A 66 -6.78 10.87 26.36
C VAL A 66 -6.11 10.00 27.41
N ARG A 67 -6.24 8.69 27.25
CA ARG A 67 -5.46 7.72 28.01
C ARG A 67 -4.34 7.20 27.13
N ILE A 68 -3.10 7.25 27.62
CA ILE A 68 -1.95 6.68 26.92
C ILE A 68 -1.49 5.38 27.60
N GLU A 69 -1.07 4.40 26.81
CA GLU A 69 -0.46 3.15 27.27
C GLU A 69 0.88 2.93 26.57
N THR A 70 1.91 2.52 27.33
CA THR A 70 3.13 1.94 26.77
C THR A 70 2.95 0.43 26.58
N ASP A 71 3.71 -0.16 25.66
CA ASP A 71 3.71 -1.60 25.44
C ASP A 71 4.93 -2.25 26.12
N PRO A 72 4.78 -3.33 26.91
CA PRO A 72 5.89 -4.00 27.56
C PRO A 72 6.81 -4.80 26.61
N GLN A 73 6.38 -5.04 25.36
CA GLN A 73 7.18 -5.71 24.33
C GLN A 73 7.85 -4.73 23.37
N ALA A 74 7.58 -3.43 23.51
CA ALA A 74 8.23 -2.38 22.73
C ALA A 74 9.17 -1.57 23.62
N ASP A 75 10.12 -0.89 22.97
CA ASP A 75 10.89 0.13 23.66
C ASP A 75 9.97 1.22 24.19
N ARG A 76 10.32 1.79 25.35
CA ARG A 76 9.55 2.88 25.93
C ARG A 76 9.64 4.16 25.10
N ARG A 77 10.80 4.41 24.48
CA ARG A 77 11.07 5.57 23.65
C ARG A 77 11.72 5.15 22.34
N GLY A 78 11.38 5.84 21.25
CA GLY A 78 12.07 5.66 19.97
C GLY A 78 13.40 6.40 19.93
N SER A 79 14.17 6.21 18.85
CA SER A 79 15.53 6.75 18.69
C SER A 79 15.63 8.28 18.79
N PHE A 80 14.52 9.00 18.54
CA PHE A 80 14.43 10.46 18.66
C PHE A 80 13.91 10.92 20.03
N GLY A 81 13.91 10.06 21.05
CA GLY A 81 13.48 10.37 22.40
C GLY A 81 11.96 10.48 22.61
N ARG A 82 11.13 10.28 21.57
CA ARG A 82 9.66 10.31 21.67
C ARG A 82 9.14 9.09 22.43
N LEU A 83 8.19 9.30 23.33
CA LEU A 83 7.50 8.21 24.05
C LEU A 83 6.63 7.40 23.08
N LEU A 84 6.81 6.08 23.05
CA LEU A 84 6.06 5.17 22.19
C LEU A 84 4.78 4.73 22.90
N VAL A 85 3.61 5.06 22.33
CA VAL A 85 2.33 4.86 23.02
C VAL A 85 1.20 4.38 22.11
N TYR A 86 0.26 3.69 22.72
CA TYR A 86 -1.13 3.64 22.25
C TYR A 86 -1.91 4.79 22.86
N VAL A 87 -2.65 5.52 22.03
CA VAL A 87 -3.58 6.55 22.49
C VAL A 87 -4.99 5.97 22.47
N TYR A 88 -5.73 6.20 23.55
CA TYR A 88 -7.15 5.90 23.65
C TYR A 88 -7.94 7.18 23.90
N VAL A 89 -8.93 7.41 23.05
CA VAL A 89 -9.90 8.52 23.15
C VAL A 89 -11.29 7.92 23.12
N ASP A 90 -12.15 8.33 24.05
CA ASP A 90 -13.52 7.77 24.22
C ASP A 90 -13.55 6.23 24.30
N GLY A 91 -12.50 5.64 24.90
CA GLY A 91 -12.34 4.18 25.04
C GLY A 91 -11.83 3.44 23.80
N ALA A 92 -11.73 4.09 22.64
CA ALA A 92 -11.25 3.49 21.40
C ALA A 92 -9.74 3.67 21.22
N ASN A 93 -9.05 2.64 20.72
CA ASN A 93 -7.62 2.71 20.39
C ASN A 93 -7.42 3.49 19.08
N PHE A 94 -6.89 4.71 19.18
CA PHE A 94 -6.69 5.61 18.05
C PHE A 94 -5.65 5.07 17.05
N ASN A 95 -4.59 4.41 17.52
CA ASN A 95 -3.58 3.81 16.64
C ASN A 95 -4.22 2.76 15.71
N ARG A 96 -4.98 1.82 16.28
CA ARG A 96 -5.71 0.81 15.49
C ARG A 96 -6.75 1.45 14.56
N GLN A 97 -7.36 2.55 14.99
CA GLN A 97 -8.31 3.29 14.17
C GLN A 97 -7.66 3.87 12.91
N LEU A 98 -6.44 4.42 13.00
CA LEU A 98 -5.71 4.90 11.82
C LEU A 98 -5.54 3.82 10.74
N LEU A 99 -5.28 2.57 11.14
CA LEU A 99 -5.20 1.44 10.21
C LEU A 99 -6.57 1.03 9.67
N THR A 100 -7.57 0.98 10.55
CA THR A 100 -8.94 0.56 10.19
C THR A 100 -9.56 1.52 9.17
N ASP A 101 -9.33 2.81 9.37
CA ASP A 101 -9.89 3.88 8.54
C ASP A 101 -8.93 4.24 7.37
N GLY A 102 -7.81 3.52 7.21
CA GLY A 102 -6.87 3.63 6.09
C GLY A 102 -6.11 4.96 6.02
N TYR A 103 -5.84 5.60 7.16
CA TYR A 103 -4.99 6.80 7.26
C TYR A 103 -3.50 6.48 7.43
N ALA A 104 -3.18 5.26 7.85
CA ALA A 104 -1.83 4.82 8.15
C ALA A 104 -1.61 3.41 7.62
N ARG A 105 -0.34 3.08 7.41
CA ARG A 105 0.16 1.71 7.28
C ARG A 105 0.64 1.17 8.63
N LEU A 106 0.76 -0.15 8.75
CA LEU A 106 1.45 -0.79 9.85
C LEU A 106 2.93 -0.40 9.80
N TYR A 107 3.44 0.07 10.94
CA TYR A 107 4.87 0.28 11.09
C TYR A 107 5.51 -1.01 11.58
N GLU A 108 6.55 -1.45 10.88
CA GLU A 108 7.25 -2.69 11.18
C GLU A 108 8.07 -2.56 12.48
N SER A 109 7.49 -3.06 13.57
CA SER A 109 8.12 -3.17 14.89
C SER A 109 7.49 -4.27 15.75
N SER A 110 8.12 -4.58 16.88
CA SER A 110 7.65 -5.55 17.88
C SER A 110 6.78 -4.86 18.94
N PHE A 111 5.55 -5.36 19.13
CA PHE A 111 4.63 -4.88 20.16
C PHE A 111 3.47 -5.87 20.37
N SER A 112 2.88 -5.89 21.58
CA SER A 112 1.88 -6.91 21.97
C SER A 112 0.59 -6.91 21.13
N LYS A 113 0.22 -5.79 20.50
CA LYS A 113 -1.02 -5.64 19.72
C LYS A 113 -0.87 -5.90 18.23
N ARG A 114 0.31 -6.30 17.76
CA ARG A 114 0.66 -6.39 16.33
C ARG A 114 -0.36 -7.16 15.49
N GLY A 115 -0.75 -8.37 15.90
CA GLY A 115 -1.72 -9.16 15.14
C GLY A 115 -3.10 -8.50 14.98
N ALA A 116 -3.52 -7.63 15.91
CA ALA A 116 -4.77 -6.87 15.77
C ALA A 116 -4.64 -5.68 14.79
N PHE A 117 -3.42 -5.16 14.63
CA PHE A 117 -3.09 -4.06 13.73
C PHE A 117 -2.93 -4.57 12.29
N GLU A 118 -2.21 -5.69 12.10
CA GLU A 118 -2.12 -6.40 10.82
C GLU A 118 -3.51 -6.71 10.24
N ARG A 119 -4.42 -7.25 11.05
CA ARG A 119 -5.80 -7.51 10.61
C ARG A 119 -6.58 -6.24 10.26
N ALA A 120 -6.30 -5.12 10.91
CA ALA A 120 -6.98 -3.86 10.64
C ALA A 120 -6.53 -3.28 9.30
N GLU A 121 -5.22 -3.22 9.07
CA GLU A 121 -4.64 -2.76 7.80
C GLU A 121 -5.06 -3.66 6.63
N ALA A 122 -4.90 -4.99 6.77
CA ALA A 122 -5.25 -5.92 5.69
C ALA A 122 -6.74 -5.82 5.30
N ARG A 123 -7.62 -5.48 6.25
CA ARG A 123 -9.04 -5.21 5.95
C ARG A 123 -9.21 -3.87 5.24
N ALA A 124 -8.47 -2.84 5.60
CA ALA A 124 -8.52 -1.55 4.93
C ALA A 124 -8.00 -1.65 3.48
N GLN A 125 -6.90 -2.38 3.26
CA GLN A 125 -6.35 -2.68 1.94
C GLN A 125 -7.35 -3.42 1.04
N ARG A 126 -7.87 -4.58 1.50
CA ARG A 126 -8.84 -5.39 0.71
C ARG A 126 -10.13 -4.66 0.35
N ASN A 127 -10.54 -3.68 1.16
CA ASN A 127 -11.75 -2.91 0.92
C ASN A 127 -11.48 -1.56 0.24
N HIS A 128 -10.25 -1.32 -0.22
CA HIS A 128 -9.84 -0.05 -0.84
C HIS A 128 -10.26 1.16 0.00
N VAL A 129 -9.96 1.13 1.29
CA VAL A 129 -10.30 2.21 2.22
C VAL A 129 -9.21 3.28 2.15
N ALA A 130 -9.62 4.53 1.93
CA ALA A 130 -8.78 5.70 2.11
C ALA A 130 -7.47 5.64 1.30
N VAL A 131 -6.29 5.58 1.96
CA VAL A 131 -4.99 5.55 1.28
C VAL A 131 -4.87 4.36 0.31
N TRP A 132 -5.61 3.28 0.55
CA TRP A 132 -5.64 2.08 -0.29
C TRP A 132 -6.58 2.20 -1.51
N LYS A 133 -7.25 3.35 -1.67
CA LYS A 133 -8.10 3.67 -2.82
C LYS A 133 -7.34 4.52 -3.84
N PHE A 134 -6.33 3.94 -4.47
CA PHE A 134 -5.60 4.61 -5.53
C PHE A 134 -6.27 4.38 -6.88
N GLU A 135 -6.87 5.44 -7.43
CA GLU A 135 -7.54 5.40 -8.74
C GLU A 135 -6.60 5.83 -9.89
N GLY A 136 -5.35 6.19 -9.59
CA GLY A 136 -4.32 6.56 -10.58
C GLY A 136 -3.68 5.36 -11.29
N SER A 137 -4.13 4.14 -10.96
CA SER A 137 -3.81 2.91 -11.65
C SER A 137 -5.08 2.37 -12.30
N THR A 138 -5.40 2.83 -13.51
CA THR A 138 -5.95 1.90 -14.50
C THR A 138 -4.78 1.13 -15.10
N VAL A 139 -4.12 0.33 -14.26
CA VAL A 139 -3.75 -1.00 -14.70
C VAL A 139 -4.92 -1.87 -14.29
N THR A 140 -5.67 -2.36 -15.27
CA THR A 140 -6.54 -3.53 -15.13
C THR A 140 -5.80 -4.56 -14.27
N PRO A 141 -6.44 -5.21 -13.28
CA PRO A 141 -5.71 -6.12 -12.39
C PRO A 141 -5.06 -7.22 -13.23
N THR A 142 -3.74 -7.15 -13.36
CA THR A 142 -2.92 -8.30 -13.75
C THR A 142 -3.19 -9.39 -12.72
N PRO A 143 -3.71 -10.56 -13.11
CA PRO A 143 -3.86 -11.68 -12.19
C PRO A 143 -2.46 -12.07 -11.71
N THR A 144 -2.16 -11.86 -10.43
CA THR A 144 -1.00 -12.54 -9.82
C THR A 144 -1.31 -14.03 -9.78
N VAL A 145 -0.74 -14.74 -10.75
CA VAL A 145 -0.25 -16.12 -10.72
C VAL A 145 -0.65 -16.89 -9.45
N GLY A 146 -1.89 -17.37 -9.45
CA GLY A 146 -2.11 -18.77 -9.13
C GLY A 146 -1.67 -19.58 -10.35
N THR A 147 -0.90 -20.64 -10.09
CA THR A 147 -0.52 -21.74 -10.99
C THR A 147 -1.31 -21.81 -12.31
N PRO A 148 -0.65 -21.92 -13.49
CA PRO A 148 -1.30 -21.74 -14.79
C PRO A 148 -2.40 -22.78 -14.96
N THR A 149 -3.64 -22.32 -15.03
CA THR A 149 -4.73 -23.12 -15.59
C THR A 149 -5.09 -22.51 -16.93
N SER A 150 -4.64 -23.22 -17.96
CA SER A 150 -4.95 -23.09 -19.38
C SER A 150 -6.22 -22.30 -19.71
N ALA A 151 -6.05 -21.19 -20.42
CA ALA A 151 -6.96 -20.87 -21.51
C ALA A 151 -6.48 -21.66 -22.74
N ASN A 152 -7.31 -22.60 -23.23
CA ASN A 152 -7.13 -23.38 -24.47
C ASN A 152 -5.97 -24.40 -24.58
N GLY A 153 -5.25 -24.72 -23.50
CA GLY A 153 -4.32 -25.87 -23.49
C GLY A 153 -2.97 -25.62 -24.17
N VAL A 154 -2.71 -24.37 -24.57
CA VAL A 154 -1.44 -23.94 -25.15
C VAL A 154 -0.49 -23.54 -24.02
N ASN A 155 0.71 -24.13 -23.98
CA ASN A 155 1.72 -23.80 -22.97
C ASN A 155 2.54 -22.60 -23.46
N VAL A 156 2.20 -21.41 -22.96
CA VAL A 156 2.91 -20.17 -23.26
C VAL A 156 4.19 -20.08 -22.42
N PRO A 157 5.36 -19.75 -23.02
CA PRO A 157 6.62 -19.61 -22.31
C PRO A 157 6.53 -18.48 -21.26
N PRO A 158 7.29 -18.55 -20.15
CA PRO A 158 7.28 -17.49 -19.14
C PRO A 158 7.79 -16.15 -19.73
N PRO A 159 7.35 -15.00 -19.20
CA PRO A 159 7.79 -13.69 -19.70
C PRO A 159 9.32 -13.53 -19.67
N PRO A 160 9.92 -12.94 -20.70
CA PRO A 160 11.34 -12.57 -20.72
C PRO A 160 11.73 -11.63 -19.57
N ALA A 161 13.04 -11.52 -19.31
CA ALA A 161 13.56 -10.82 -18.13
C ALA A 161 13.37 -9.28 -18.17
N ASP A 162 13.23 -8.72 -19.36
CA ASP A 162 12.83 -7.32 -19.60
C ASP A 162 11.32 -7.10 -19.54
N GLY A 163 10.53 -8.18 -19.49
CA GLY A 163 9.09 -8.16 -19.32
C GLY A 163 8.32 -7.83 -20.59
N ASP A 164 8.97 -7.87 -21.76
CA ASP A 164 8.40 -7.65 -23.08
C ASP A 164 8.47 -8.95 -23.88
N TYR A 165 7.38 -9.37 -24.52
CA TYR A 165 7.42 -10.56 -25.40
C TYR A 165 7.73 -10.11 -26.81
N ASP A 166 8.79 -10.65 -27.41
CA ASP A 166 9.04 -10.55 -28.83
C ASP A 166 8.52 -11.80 -29.55
N CYS A 167 8.28 -11.70 -30.87
CA CYS A 167 7.91 -12.87 -31.68
C CYS A 167 8.95 -14.01 -31.60
N SER A 168 10.21 -13.70 -31.31
CA SER A 168 11.26 -14.71 -31.13
C SER A 168 11.17 -15.50 -29.82
N ASP A 169 10.33 -15.07 -28.87
CA ASP A 169 10.14 -15.76 -27.58
C ASP A 169 9.15 -16.92 -27.66
N PHE A 170 8.47 -17.08 -28.81
CA PHE A 170 7.50 -18.13 -29.04
C PHE A 170 8.05 -19.19 -30.01
N ASP A 171 7.76 -20.45 -29.73
CA ASP A 171 8.10 -21.57 -30.62
C ASP A 171 7.05 -21.75 -31.73
N SER A 172 5.90 -21.07 -31.64
CA SER A 172 4.80 -21.19 -32.60
C SER A 172 3.86 -19.97 -32.59
N HIS A 173 3.26 -19.69 -33.75
CA HIS A 173 2.20 -18.70 -33.91
C HIS A 173 1.04 -18.88 -32.90
N GLU A 174 0.68 -20.12 -32.54
CA GLU A 174 -0.39 -20.40 -31.57
C GLU A 174 -0.08 -19.86 -30.17
N GLN A 175 1.19 -19.88 -29.75
CA GLN A 175 1.61 -19.31 -28.46
C GLN A 175 1.59 -17.78 -28.49
N ALA A 176 2.07 -17.17 -29.57
CA ALA A 176 2.01 -15.72 -29.75
C ALA A 176 0.56 -15.22 -29.79
N GLN A 177 -0.31 -15.93 -30.53
CA GLN A 177 -1.74 -15.62 -30.60
C GLN A 177 -2.40 -15.74 -29.23
N ALA A 178 -2.04 -16.75 -28.43
CA ALA A 178 -2.58 -16.89 -27.08
C ALA A 178 -2.19 -15.73 -26.15
N VAL A 179 -1.08 -15.02 -26.40
CA VAL A 179 -0.69 -13.82 -25.65
C VAL A 179 -1.47 -12.60 -26.15
N LEU A 180 -1.63 -12.42 -27.46
CA LEU A 180 -2.46 -11.35 -28.04
C LEU A 180 -3.94 -11.49 -27.65
N ASP A 181 -4.49 -12.71 -27.66
CA ASP A 181 -5.87 -12.98 -27.28
C ASP A 181 -6.13 -12.69 -25.79
N GLN A 182 -5.10 -12.77 -24.94
CA GLN A 182 -5.19 -12.42 -23.51
C GLN A 182 -5.23 -10.90 -23.29
N ASP A 183 -4.48 -10.15 -24.10
CA ASP A 183 -4.51 -8.68 -24.08
C ASP A 183 -4.48 -8.10 -25.51
N PRO A 184 -5.67 -7.90 -26.12
CA PRO A 184 -5.78 -7.36 -27.48
C PRO A 184 -5.39 -5.88 -27.61
N SER A 185 -4.93 -5.23 -26.53
CA SER A 185 -4.31 -3.90 -26.62
C SER A 185 -2.88 -3.96 -27.16
N ASP A 186 -2.38 -5.17 -27.44
CA ASP A 186 -1.08 -5.50 -28.01
C ASP A 186 0.10 -4.75 -27.35
N PRO A 187 0.24 -4.84 -26.01
CA PRO A 187 1.29 -4.12 -25.29
C PRO A 187 2.71 -4.56 -25.69
N TYR A 188 2.83 -5.80 -26.17
CA TYR A 188 4.06 -6.44 -26.62
C TYR A 188 4.31 -6.30 -28.12
N ARG A 189 3.40 -5.63 -28.84
CA ARG A 189 3.53 -5.32 -30.28
C ARG A 189 3.68 -6.58 -31.15
N LEU A 190 2.98 -7.65 -30.78
CA LEU A 190 2.94 -8.93 -31.50
C LEU A 190 2.10 -8.83 -32.79
N ASP A 191 1.14 -7.92 -32.86
CA ASP A 191 0.27 -7.65 -34.03
C ASP A 191 0.52 -6.23 -34.54
N ALA A 192 1.60 -6.08 -35.31
CA ALA A 192 2.08 -4.78 -35.73
C ALA A 192 1.16 -4.06 -36.73
N ASP A 193 0.31 -4.80 -37.46
CA ASP A 193 -0.63 -4.29 -38.44
C ASP A 193 -2.10 -4.25 -37.95
N ASP A 194 -2.35 -4.65 -36.71
CA ASP A 194 -3.63 -4.55 -35.98
C ASP A 194 -4.76 -5.29 -36.70
N ASP A 195 -4.43 -6.44 -37.29
CA ASP A 195 -5.35 -7.27 -38.06
C ASP A 195 -5.96 -8.43 -37.23
N GLY A 196 -5.51 -8.55 -35.98
CA GLY A 196 -5.90 -9.54 -34.99
C GLY A 196 -5.02 -10.78 -34.97
N VAL A 197 -3.93 -10.82 -35.74
CA VAL A 197 -3.06 -11.99 -35.90
C VAL A 197 -1.66 -11.70 -35.36
N ALA A 198 -1.28 -12.43 -34.31
CA ALA A 198 0.01 -12.24 -33.66
C ALA A 198 1.15 -12.90 -34.43
N CYS A 199 2.24 -12.17 -34.66
CA CYS A 199 3.51 -12.67 -35.16
C CYS A 199 3.35 -13.51 -36.44
N GLU A 200 2.71 -12.97 -37.47
CA GLU A 200 2.46 -13.68 -38.75
C GLU A 200 3.70 -14.26 -39.46
N SER A 201 4.90 -13.93 -38.98
CA SER A 201 6.20 -14.28 -39.56
C SER A 201 6.95 -15.41 -38.84
N ILE A 202 6.38 -16.04 -37.81
CA ILE A 202 6.97 -17.18 -37.06
C ILE A 202 6.29 -18.51 -37.39
#